data_AF-A0A443YVI6-F1
#
_entry.id   AF-A0A443YVI6-F1
#
_cell.length_a   1.000
_cell.length_b   1.000
_cell.length_c   1.000
_cell.angle_alpha   90.00
_cell.angle_beta   90.00
_cell.angle_gamma   90.00
#
_symmetry.space_group_name_H-M   'P 1'
#
loop_
_entity.id
_entity.type
_entity.pdbx_description
1 polymer ?
#
loop_
_entity_poly.entity_id
_entity_poly.type
_entity_poly.pdbx_seq_one_letter_code
_entity_poly.pdbx_strand_id
1 'polypeptide(L)'
;MYVFEIVTPGTWLESEDRDWSWKIGNLLQSLKSQYFEANFALNLFTEARSVCPSVADRENWERDAQRRSEIRREIEQEYGGFPGHEQWDEINFKTEVRFKREKWSNGFQPREFEHNLPFIYARAFLYAIDSFDKFLGVLSREDGVPEIVAELHGQVGEAFPDLRGVRNSAQHLEDRSRGLGAGRNPKPLDCYRQCKNDPLTAIEN
;
A
#
# COMPACT_ATOMS: atom_id res chain seq x y z
N MET A 1 -0.37 3.95 15.50
CA MET A 1 -0.83 5.07 14.66
C MET A 1 0.21 6.16 14.71
N TYR A 2 0.75 6.56 13.57
CA TYR A 2 1.69 7.67 13.44
C TYR A 2 0.91 8.91 13.03
N VAL A 3 1.07 10.02 13.77
CA VAL A 3 0.53 11.32 13.38
C VAL A 3 1.70 12.26 13.26
N PHE A 4 2.05 12.59 12.02
CA PHE A 4 3.00 13.65 11.73
C PHE A 4 2.24 14.96 11.57
N GLU A 5 2.55 15.92 12.43
CA GLU A 5 1.87 17.21 12.48
C GLU A 5 2.41 18.14 11.38
N ILE A 6 1.49 18.86 10.71
CA ILE A 6 1.81 20.02 9.89
C ILE A 6 1.23 21.25 10.57
N VAL A 7 2.10 22.20 10.88
CA VAL A 7 1.71 23.51 11.38
C VAL A 7 1.79 24.52 10.24
N THR A 8 0.69 25.20 9.97
CA THR A 8 0.64 26.35 9.06
C THR A 8 0.42 27.61 9.88
N PRO A 9 1.32 28.61 9.84
CA PRO A 9 1.25 29.79 10.70
C PRO A 9 0.09 30.75 10.38
N GLY A 10 -0.71 30.45 9.34
CA GLY A 10 -1.88 31.24 8.94
C GLY A 10 -2.75 30.49 7.94
N THR A 11 -3.80 31.16 7.46
CA THR A 11 -4.79 30.60 6.53
C THR A 11 -4.62 31.10 5.10
N TRP A 12 -4.06 32.29 4.91
CA TRP A 12 -3.97 32.97 3.61
C TRP A 12 -2.54 33.44 3.35
N LEU A 13 -2.20 33.52 2.06
CA LEU A 13 -0.98 34.18 1.61
C LEU A 13 -1.27 35.68 1.46
N GLU A 14 -0.44 36.50 2.09
CA GLU A 14 -0.47 37.95 1.90
C GLU A 14 0.46 38.31 0.73
N SER A 15 -0.13 38.76 -0.38
CA SER A 15 0.60 39.35 -1.51
C SER A 15 -0.29 40.36 -2.22
N GLU A 16 0.33 41.37 -2.84
CA GLU A 16 -0.36 42.38 -3.64
C GLU A 16 -0.99 41.76 -4.90
N ASP A 17 -0.38 40.70 -5.41
CA ASP A 17 -0.90 39.91 -6.53
C ASP A 17 -1.85 38.80 -6.03
N ARG A 18 -3.14 39.00 -6.29
CA ARG A 18 -4.19 38.05 -5.91
C ARG A 18 -4.17 36.77 -6.73
N ASP A 19 -3.82 36.86 -8.01
CA ASP A 19 -3.78 35.69 -8.90
C ASP A 19 -2.60 34.80 -8.50
N TRP A 20 -1.46 35.41 -8.18
CA TRP A 20 -0.32 34.73 -7.59
C TRP A 20 -0.68 34.05 -6.26
N SER A 21 -1.32 34.79 -5.34
CA SER A 21 -1.71 34.25 -4.03
C SER A 21 -2.63 33.04 -4.16
N TRP A 22 -3.58 33.09 -5.09
CA TRP A 22 -4.49 31.98 -5.36
C TRP A 22 -3.77 30.78 -5.96
N LYS A 23 -2.88 31.01 -6.93
CA LYS A 23 -2.08 29.95 -7.58
C LYS A 23 -1.19 29.23 -6.57
N ILE A 24 -0.41 29.97 -5.78
CA ILE A 24 0.49 29.40 -4.78
C ILE A 24 -0.30 28.74 -3.65
N GLY A 25 -1.42 29.34 -3.22
CA GLY A 25 -2.32 28.75 -2.24
C GLY A 25 -2.83 27.37 -2.66
N ASN A 26 -3.21 27.20 -3.92
CA ASN A 26 -3.64 25.90 -4.46
C ASN A 26 -2.51 24.86 -4.49
N LEU A 27 -1.27 25.27 -4.80
CA LEU A 27 -0.11 24.38 -4.76
C LEU A 27 0.19 23.92 -3.33
N LEU A 28 0.15 24.83 -2.36
CA LEU A 28 0.35 24.51 -0.94
C LEU A 28 -0.75 23.58 -0.41
N GLN A 29 -2.01 23.83 -0.79
CA GLN A 29 -3.12 22.96 -0.40
C GLN A 29 -2.98 21.56 -1.02
N SER A 30 -2.51 21.47 -2.26
CA SER A 30 -2.23 20.20 -2.93
C SER A 30 -1.10 19.45 -2.21
N LEU A 31 0.00 20.12 -1.86
CA LEU A 31 1.09 19.55 -1.06
C LEU A 31 0.60 19.00 0.29
N LYS A 32 -0.20 19.79 1.00
CA LYS A 32 -0.81 19.39 2.28
C LYS A 32 -1.69 18.15 2.11
N SER A 33 -2.52 18.11 1.07
CA SER A 33 -3.38 16.95 0.78
C SER A 33 -2.55 15.69 0.51
N GLN A 34 -1.51 15.78 -0.33
CA GLN A 34 -0.64 14.64 -0.63
C GLN A 34 0.10 14.13 0.61
N TYR A 35 0.52 15.03 1.49
CA TYR A 35 1.14 14.64 2.75
C TYR A 35 0.18 13.85 3.65
N PHE A 36 -1.05 14.32 3.83
CA PHE A 36 -2.05 13.61 4.64
C PHE A 36 -2.42 12.26 4.04
N GLU A 37 -2.53 12.19 2.72
CA GLU A 37 -2.77 10.93 2.00
C GLU A 37 -1.63 9.93 2.24
N ALA A 38 -0.37 10.37 2.17
CA ALA A 38 0.78 9.53 2.48
C ALA A 38 0.76 9.05 3.94
N ASN A 39 0.55 9.95 4.91
CA ASN A 39 0.49 9.59 6.32
C ASN A 39 -0.66 8.59 6.60
N PHE A 40 -1.84 8.82 6.04
CA PHE A 40 -2.98 7.91 6.20
C PHE A 40 -2.71 6.54 5.56
N ALA A 41 -2.17 6.51 4.34
CA ALA A 41 -1.79 5.27 3.66
C ALA A 41 -0.76 4.47 4.46
N LEU A 42 0.21 5.13 5.10
CA LEU A 42 1.20 4.47 5.96
C LEU A 42 0.56 3.82 7.20
N ASN A 43 -0.41 4.50 7.82
CA ASN A 43 -1.15 3.95 8.95
C ASN A 43 -1.96 2.72 8.56
N LEU A 44 -2.73 2.81 7.47
CA LEU A 44 -3.50 1.68 6.94
C LEU A 44 -2.61 0.50 6.53
N PHE A 45 -1.45 0.78 5.94
CA PHE A 45 -0.45 -0.23 5.62
C PHE A 45 0.05 -0.97 6.86
N THR A 46 0.38 -0.22 7.91
CA THR A 46 0.89 -0.76 9.17
C THR A 46 -0.18 -1.63 9.83
N GLU A 47 -1.43 -1.15 9.87
CA GLU A 47 -2.57 -1.91 10.38
C GLU A 47 -2.80 -3.19 9.59
N ALA A 48 -2.90 -3.12 8.26
CA ALA A 48 -3.10 -4.28 7.41
C ALA A 48 -1.97 -5.32 7.52
N ARG A 49 -0.73 -4.87 7.72
CA ARG A 49 0.40 -5.79 8.01
C ARG A 49 0.31 -6.44 9.37
N SER A 50 -0.20 -5.73 10.38
CA SER A 50 -0.35 -6.27 11.74
C SER A 50 -1.49 -7.27 11.86
N VAL A 51 -2.53 -7.13 11.04
CA VAL A 51 -3.68 -8.03 10.96
C VAL A 51 -3.37 -9.30 10.15
N CYS A 52 -2.27 -9.30 9.38
CA CYS A 52 -1.84 -10.46 8.60
C CYS A 52 -1.63 -11.65 9.55
N PRO A 53 -2.46 -12.71 9.50
CA PRO A 53 -2.46 -13.74 10.53
C PRO A 53 -1.12 -14.49 10.49
N SER A 54 -0.23 -14.19 11.44
CA SER A 54 0.89 -15.07 11.71
C SER A 54 0.29 -16.35 12.27
N VAL A 55 0.37 -17.42 11.47
CA VAL A 55 -0.05 -18.77 11.86
C VAL A 55 -1.57 -18.88 12.02
N ALA A 56 -2.19 -19.55 11.06
CA ALA A 56 -3.58 -19.97 11.09
C ALA A 56 -4.01 -20.41 12.50
N ASP A 57 -5.07 -19.79 13.02
CA ASP A 57 -5.90 -20.40 14.06
C ASP A 57 -6.20 -21.83 13.63
N ARG A 58 -5.56 -22.81 14.28
CA ARG A 58 -5.70 -24.23 13.95
C ARG A 58 -7.18 -24.63 13.93
N GLU A 59 -7.98 -24.05 14.82
CA GLU A 59 -9.44 -24.20 14.87
C GLU A 59 -10.15 -23.66 13.62
N ASN A 60 -9.73 -22.51 13.07
CA ASN A 60 -10.27 -22.01 11.80
C ASN A 60 -9.95 -22.96 10.65
N TRP A 61 -8.74 -23.51 10.62
CA TRP A 61 -8.34 -24.47 9.60
C TRP A 61 -9.12 -25.80 9.73
N GLU A 62 -9.28 -26.32 10.94
CA GLU A 62 -10.04 -27.55 11.21
C GLU A 62 -11.52 -27.38 10.85
N ARG A 63 -12.14 -26.25 11.20
CA ARG A 63 -13.52 -25.93 10.79
C ARG A 63 -13.67 -25.82 9.27
N ASP A 64 -12.75 -25.12 8.61
CA ASP A 64 -12.74 -24.98 7.15
C ASP A 64 -12.57 -26.34 6.46
N ALA A 65 -11.67 -27.20 6.97
CA ALA A 65 -11.43 -28.54 6.44
C ALA A 65 -12.67 -29.44 6.62
N GLN A 66 -13.31 -29.37 7.78
CA GLN A 66 -14.54 -30.12 8.06
C GLN A 66 -15.68 -29.68 7.14
N ARG A 67 -15.90 -28.37 6.98
CA ARG A 67 -16.97 -27.86 6.10
C ARG A 67 -16.75 -28.22 4.64
N ARG A 68 -15.51 -28.16 4.15
CA ARG A 68 -15.17 -28.66 2.80
C ARG A 68 -15.48 -30.14 2.63
N SER A 69 -15.22 -30.96 3.66
CA SER A 69 -15.54 -32.38 3.62
C SER A 69 -17.05 -32.64 3.56
N GLU A 70 -17.86 -31.83 4.26
CA GLU A 70 -19.32 -31.93 4.22
C GLU A 70 -19.86 -31.59 2.82
N ILE A 71 -19.42 -30.45 2.26
CA ILE A 71 -19.81 -30.02 0.91
C ILE A 71 -19.39 -31.06 -0.14
N ARG A 72 -18.20 -31.63 0.00
CA ARG A 72 -17.75 -32.71 -0.90
C ARG A 72 -18.69 -33.91 -0.84
N ARG A 73 -19.07 -34.36 0.35
CA ARG A 73 -19.99 -35.50 0.54
C ARG A 73 -21.37 -35.22 -0.06
N GLU A 74 -21.88 -34.00 0.07
CA GLU A 74 -23.14 -33.59 -0.57
C GLU A 74 -23.05 -33.67 -2.11
N ILE A 75 -21.95 -33.20 -2.69
CA ILE A 75 -21.73 -33.27 -4.15
C ILE A 75 -21.55 -34.72 -4.62
N GLU A 76 -20.82 -35.56 -3.89
CA GLU A 76 -20.68 -37.00 -4.20
C GLU A 76 -22.03 -37.71 -4.19
N GLN A 77 -22.94 -37.34 -3.28
CA GLN A 77 -24.31 -37.86 -3.25
C GLN A 77 -25.13 -37.39 -4.46
N GLU A 78 -25.01 -36.13 -4.89
CA GLU A 78 -25.65 -35.62 -6.10
C GLU A 78 -25.20 -36.36 -7.38
N TYR A 79 -23.95 -36.86 -7.39
CA TYR A 79 -23.39 -37.65 -8.48
C TYR A 79 -23.76 -39.14 -8.44
N GLY A 80 -24.54 -39.58 -7.45
CA GLY A 80 -24.95 -40.98 -7.32
C GLY A 80 -23.93 -41.88 -6.62
N GLY A 81 -22.97 -41.32 -5.88
CA GLY A 81 -22.01 -42.08 -5.06
C GLY A 81 -20.57 -42.04 -5.57
N PHE A 82 -19.88 -43.20 -5.54
CA PHE A 82 -18.43 -43.32 -5.75
C PHE A 82 -17.99 -42.75 -7.11
N PRO A 83 -17.30 -41.60 -7.11
CA PRO A 83 -16.88 -40.98 -8.35
C PRO A 83 -15.76 -41.79 -9.01
N GLY A 84 -15.82 -41.94 -10.33
CA GLY A 84 -14.67 -42.36 -11.11
C GLY A 84 -13.53 -41.34 -11.02
N HIS A 85 -12.31 -41.75 -11.34
CA HIS A 85 -11.12 -40.88 -11.29
C HIS A 85 -11.25 -39.62 -12.18
N GLU A 86 -12.06 -39.68 -13.24
CA GLU A 86 -12.34 -38.53 -14.12
C GLU A 86 -13.26 -37.48 -13.48
N GLN A 87 -14.11 -37.88 -12.51
CA GLN A 87 -15.07 -37.00 -11.86
C GLN A 87 -14.48 -36.33 -10.61
N TRP A 88 -13.32 -36.79 -10.15
CA TRP A 88 -12.64 -36.31 -8.96
C TRP A 88 -12.26 -34.82 -9.07
N ASP A 89 -11.74 -34.41 -10.23
CA ASP A 89 -11.39 -33.01 -10.49
C ASP A 89 -12.62 -32.11 -10.54
N GLU A 90 -13.71 -32.58 -11.15
CA GLU A 90 -14.96 -31.83 -11.23
C GLU A 90 -15.61 -31.66 -9.85
N ILE A 91 -15.60 -32.71 -9.02
CA ILE A 91 -16.12 -32.67 -7.65
C ILE A 91 -15.28 -31.74 -6.79
N ASN A 92 -13.95 -31.78 -6.90
CA ASN A 92 -13.06 -30.86 -6.21
C ASN A 92 -13.33 -29.41 -6.59
N PHE A 93 -13.45 -29.14 -7.89
CA PHE A 93 -13.77 -27.82 -8.39
C PHE A 93 -15.12 -27.32 -7.84
N LYS A 94 -16.18 -28.14 -7.93
CA LYS A 94 -17.52 -27.79 -7.41
C LYS A 94 -17.51 -27.58 -5.90
N THR A 95 -16.76 -28.39 -5.17
CA THR A 95 -16.59 -28.26 -3.72
C THR A 95 -15.97 -26.91 -3.36
N GLU A 96 -14.86 -26.54 -4.00
CA GLU A 96 -14.19 -25.27 -3.74
C GLU A 96 -15.06 -24.07 -4.15
N VAL A 97 -15.80 -24.16 -5.26
CA VAL A 97 -16.72 -23.09 -5.68
C VAL A 97 -17.85 -22.91 -4.66
N ARG A 98 -18.49 -24.00 -4.21
CA ARG A 98 -19.56 -23.93 -3.20
C ARG A 98 -19.04 -23.40 -1.87
N PHE A 99 -17.91 -23.92 -1.40
CA PHE A 99 -17.27 -23.47 -0.16
C PHE A 99 -16.93 -21.98 -0.17
N LYS A 100 -16.32 -21.48 -1.26
CA LYS A 100 -16.00 -20.06 -1.41
C LYS A 100 -17.27 -19.20 -1.40
N ARG A 101 -18.31 -19.59 -2.15
CA ARG A 101 -19.58 -18.86 -2.21
C ARG A 101 -20.27 -18.82 -0.84
N GLU A 102 -20.29 -19.94 -0.12
CA GLU A 102 -20.85 -19.99 1.24
C GLU A 102 -20.12 -19.03 2.18
N LYS A 103 -18.78 -19.02 2.15
CA LYS A 103 -17.98 -18.06 2.91
C LYS A 103 -18.31 -16.61 2.57
N TRP A 104 -18.42 -16.29 1.28
CA TRP A 104 -18.75 -14.93 0.84
C TRP A 104 -20.16 -14.51 1.25
N SER A 105 -21.14 -15.41 1.16
CA SER A 105 -22.51 -15.17 1.62
C SER A 105 -22.59 -14.94 3.13
N ASN A 106 -21.69 -15.56 3.90
CA ASN A 106 -21.56 -15.37 5.34
C ASN A 106 -20.73 -14.12 5.73
N GLY A 107 -20.33 -13.29 4.76
CA GLY A 107 -19.59 -12.04 4.99
C GLY A 107 -18.08 -12.19 5.15
N PHE A 108 -17.53 -13.40 4.97
CA PHE A 108 -16.07 -13.58 4.98
C PHE A 108 -15.46 -13.05 3.69
N GLN A 109 -14.40 -12.27 3.81
CA GLN A 109 -13.66 -11.76 2.65
C GLN A 109 -12.71 -12.82 2.09
N PRO A 110 -12.43 -12.80 0.77
CA PRO A 110 -11.38 -13.61 0.17
C PRO A 110 -10.01 -13.31 0.82
N ARG A 111 -9.22 -14.36 1.07
CA ARG A 111 -7.85 -14.21 1.57
C ARG A 111 -6.97 -13.41 0.62
N GLU A 112 -7.26 -13.49 -0.67
CA GLU A 112 -6.60 -12.71 -1.70
C GLU A 112 -6.79 -11.21 -1.48
N PHE A 113 -7.93 -10.78 -0.91
CA PHE A 113 -8.15 -9.36 -0.59
C PHE A 113 -7.31 -8.95 0.62
N GLU A 114 -7.31 -9.76 1.67
CA GLU A 114 -6.48 -9.54 2.87
C GLU A 114 -4.98 -9.44 2.50
N HIS A 115 -4.50 -10.36 1.68
CA HIS A 115 -3.12 -10.35 1.20
C HIS A 115 -2.81 -9.11 0.36
N ASN A 116 -3.76 -8.65 -0.45
CA ASN A 116 -3.60 -7.49 -1.32
C ASN A 116 -3.71 -6.14 -0.60
N LEU A 117 -4.38 -6.07 0.56
CA LEU A 117 -4.59 -4.82 1.30
C LEU A 117 -3.28 -4.06 1.57
N PRO A 118 -2.22 -4.67 2.15
CA PRO A 118 -0.94 -3.98 2.31
C PRO A 118 -0.36 -3.44 0.99
N PHE A 119 -0.48 -4.18 -0.11
CA PHE A 119 0.05 -3.72 -1.40
C PHE A 119 -0.75 -2.56 -2.00
N ILE A 120 -2.05 -2.49 -1.73
CA ILE A 120 -2.88 -1.34 -2.11
C ILE A 120 -2.41 -0.09 -1.36
N TYR A 121 -2.27 -0.18 -0.03
CA TYR A 121 -1.84 0.95 0.79
C TYR A 121 -0.41 1.39 0.51
N ALA A 122 0.50 0.44 0.26
CA ALA A 122 1.87 0.75 -0.17
C ALA A 122 1.90 1.51 -1.50
N ARG A 123 1.04 1.15 -2.46
CA ARG A 123 0.93 1.91 -3.72
C ARG A 123 0.40 3.31 -3.47
N ALA A 124 -0.69 3.46 -2.72
CA ALA A 124 -1.24 4.78 -2.37
C ALA A 124 -0.19 5.69 -1.73
N PHE A 125 0.60 5.15 -0.79
CA PHE A 125 1.72 5.86 -0.18
C PHE A 125 2.76 6.33 -1.21
N LEU A 126 3.22 5.44 -2.08
CA LEU A 126 4.20 5.78 -3.13
C LEU A 126 3.68 6.85 -4.09
N TYR A 127 2.41 6.77 -4.47
CA TYR A 127 1.76 7.77 -5.33
C TYR A 127 1.66 9.14 -4.65
N ALA A 128 1.30 9.16 -3.37
CA ALA A 128 1.15 10.39 -2.61
C ALA A 128 2.50 11.11 -2.43
N ILE A 129 3.57 10.38 -2.08
CA ILE A 129 4.91 10.96 -1.94
C ILE A 129 5.50 11.41 -3.29
N ASP A 130 5.30 10.66 -4.37
CA ASP A 130 5.73 11.08 -5.70
C ASP A 130 4.96 12.32 -6.20
N SER A 131 3.67 12.41 -5.88
CA SER A 131 2.87 13.59 -6.19
C SER A 131 3.31 14.79 -5.35
N PHE A 132 3.63 14.59 -4.07
CA PHE A 132 4.21 15.61 -3.20
C PHE A 132 5.51 16.17 -3.78
N ASP A 133 6.45 15.31 -4.19
CA ASP A 133 7.71 15.69 -4.85
C ASP A 133 7.44 16.57 -6.09
N LYS A 134 6.51 16.13 -6.95
CA LYS A 134 6.16 16.88 -8.16
C LYS A 134 5.54 18.25 -7.86
N PHE A 135 4.61 18.34 -6.91
CA PHE A 135 4.03 19.63 -6.53
C PHE A 135 5.07 20.57 -5.93
N LEU A 136 6.00 20.04 -5.12
CA LEU A 136 7.08 20.82 -4.54
C LEU A 136 8.03 21.32 -5.62
N GLY A 137 8.34 20.47 -6.61
CA GLY A 137 9.12 20.83 -7.78
C GLY A 137 8.47 21.91 -8.64
N VAL A 138 7.14 21.89 -8.82
CA VAL A 138 6.40 22.98 -9.50
C VAL A 138 6.51 24.26 -8.67
N LEU A 139 6.21 24.18 -7.37
CA LEU A 139 6.27 25.34 -6.47
C LEU A 139 7.65 26.02 -6.46
N SER A 140 8.73 25.23 -6.50
CA SER A 140 10.11 25.75 -6.50
C SER A 140 10.49 26.57 -7.74
N ARG A 141 9.70 26.50 -8.82
CA ARG A 141 9.96 27.19 -10.09
C ARG A 141 9.03 28.36 -10.33
N GLU A 142 8.08 28.60 -9.43
CA GLU A 142 7.16 29.71 -9.54
C GLU A 142 7.82 31.04 -9.15
N ASP A 143 7.54 32.09 -9.91
CA ASP A 143 8.08 33.43 -9.65
C ASP A 143 7.61 33.94 -8.28
N GLY A 144 8.49 34.62 -7.53
CA GLY A 144 8.15 35.18 -6.21
C GLY A 144 8.14 34.18 -5.05
N VAL A 145 8.45 32.90 -5.30
CA VAL A 145 8.64 31.90 -4.23
C VAL A 145 10.07 31.97 -3.67
N PRO A 146 10.27 31.84 -2.35
CA PRO A 146 11.61 31.85 -1.74
C PRO A 146 12.54 30.76 -2.30
N GLU A 147 13.82 31.11 -2.53
CA GLU A 147 14.83 30.18 -3.08
C GLU A 147 15.03 28.92 -2.23
N ILE A 148 14.81 29.01 -0.91
CA ILE A 148 14.87 27.87 0.01
C ILE A 148 13.94 26.71 -0.40
N VAL A 149 12.85 26.98 -1.12
CA VAL A 149 11.95 25.92 -1.59
C VAL A 149 12.63 25.00 -2.61
N ALA A 150 13.53 25.54 -3.44
CA ALA A 150 14.32 24.74 -4.36
C ALA A 150 15.34 23.85 -3.64
N GLU A 151 15.94 24.36 -2.55
CA GLU A 151 16.81 23.56 -1.68
C GLU A 151 16.03 22.42 -1.01
N LEU A 152 14.85 22.71 -0.45
CA LEU A 152 13.98 21.71 0.18
C LEU A 152 13.55 20.63 -0.81
N HIS A 153 13.23 20.99 -2.05
CA HIS A 153 12.97 20.01 -3.11
C HIS A 153 14.19 19.13 -3.40
N GLY A 154 15.41 19.69 -3.37
CA GLY A 154 16.66 18.93 -3.45
C GLY A 154 16.81 17.91 -2.32
N GLN A 155 16.52 18.32 -1.08
CA GLN A 155 16.58 17.43 0.10
C GLN A 155 15.62 16.24 0.00
N VAL A 156 14.44 16.42 -0.61
CA VAL A 156 13.51 15.30 -0.88
C VAL A 156 14.14 14.29 -1.83
N GLY A 157 14.83 14.75 -2.88
CA GLY A 157 15.54 13.88 -3.81
C GLY A 157 16.71 13.12 -3.16
N GLU A 158 17.42 13.75 -2.21
CA GLU A 158 18.49 13.08 -1.46
C GLU A 158 17.96 12.06 -0.44
N ALA A 159 16.84 12.38 0.22
CA ALA A 159 16.20 11.47 1.17
C ALA A 159 15.55 10.26 0.47
N PHE A 160 15.03 10.46 -0.75
CA PHE A 160 14.32 9.43 -1.51
C PHE A 160 14.87 9.27 -2.95
N PRO A 161 16.14 8.85 -3.11
CA PRO A 161 16.82 8.85 -4.41
C PRO A 161 16.16 7.93 -5.44
N ASP A 162 15.60 6.80 -4.98
CA ASP A 162 15.03 5.77 -5.84
C ASP A 162 13.48 5.80 -5.89
N LEU A 163 12.83 6.84 -5.35
CA LEU A 163 11.36 6.90 -5.27
C LEU A 163 10.67 6.66 -6.62
N ARG A 164 11.16 7.34 -7.68
CA ARG A 164 10.64 7.16 -9.04
C ARG A 164 10.88 5.76 -9.57
N GLY A 165 12.02 5.17 -9.25
CA GLY A 165 12.35 3.79 -9.61
C GLY A 165 11.37 2.80 -8.98
N VAL A 166 11.18 2.92 -7.67
CA VAL A 166 10.24 2.08 -6.90
C VAL A 166 8.80 2.23 -7.40
N ARG A 167 8.34 3.48 -7.63
CA ARG A 167 7.02 3.75 -8.21
C ARG A 167 6.86 3.09 -9.57
N ASN A 168 7.79 3.30 -10.50
CA ASN A 168 7.71 2.73 -11.84
C ASN A 168 7.69 1.20 -11.80
N SER A 169 8.50 0.58 -10.94
CA SER A 169 8.47 -0.88 -10.76
C SER A 169 7.16 -1.38 -10.12
N ALA A 170 6.49 -0.57 -9.30
CA ALA A 170 5.18 -0.90 -8.73
C ALA A 170 4.03 -0.68 -9.72
N GLN A 171 4.20 0.21 -10.71
CA GLN A 171 3.26 0.47 -11.80
C GLN A 171 3.34 -0.58 -12.90
N HIS A 172 4.55 -1.07 -13.21
CA HIS A 172 4.81 -2.03 -14.27
C HIS A 172 5.03 -3.45 -13.72
N LEU A 173 4.04 -3.97 -13.00
CA LEU A 173 4.08 -5.33 -12.46
C LEU A 173 4.12 -6.38 -13.57
N GLU A 174 3.54 -6.07 -14.73
CA GLU A 174 3.60 -6.89 -15.95
C GLU A 174 5.04 -7.05 -16.44
N ASP A 175 5.82 -5.96 -16.50
CA ASP A 175 7.22 -6.01 -16.94
C ASP A 175 8.08 -6.74 -15.91
N ARG A 176 7.83 -6.50 -14.62
CA ARG A 176 8.48 -7.22 -13.52
C ARG A 176 8.19 -8.73 -13.57
N SER A 177 6.96 -9.13 -13.83
CA SER A 177 6.59 -10.56 -13.91
C SER A 177 7.22 -11.25 -15.14
N ARG A 178 7.54 -10.48 -16.19
CA ARG A 178 8.24 -10.95 -17.39
C ARG A 178 9.77 -10.84 -17.30
N GLY A 179 10.31 -10.32 -16.19
CA GLY A 179 11.75 -10.09 -16.03
C GLY A 179 12.32 -8.97 -16.93
N LEU A 180 11.47 -8.17 -17.56
CA LEU A 180 11.87 -7.04 -18.40
C LEU A 180 12.22 -5.86 -17.48
N GLY A 181 13.39 -5.24 -17.68
CA GLY A 181 13.89 -4.16 -16.82
C GLY A 181 14.86 -4.58 -15.71
N ALA A 182 15.17 -5.88 -15.58
CA ALA A 182 16.13 -6.43 -14.60
C ALA A 182 17.59 -5.92 -14.75
N GLY A 183 17.89 -5.11 -15.78
CA GLY A 183 19.17 -4.43 -15.95
C GLY A 183 19.35 -3.15 -15.11
N ARG A 184 18.26 -2.63 -14.52
CA ARG A 184 18.30 -1.53 -13.53
C ARG A 184 17.58 -2.01 -12.28
N ASN A 185 18.31 -2.68 -11.39
CA ASN A 185 17.81 -2.96 -10.04
C ASN A 185 17.37 -1.63 -9.40
N PRO A 186 16.07 -1.38 -9.15
CA PRO A 186 15.71 -0.34 -8.20
C PRO A 186 16.33 -0.79 -6.87
N LYS A 187 17.35 -0.07 -6.41
CA LYS A 187 17.92 -0.37 -5.11
C LYS A 187 16.80 -0.13 -4.10
N PRO A 188 16.61 -1.02 -3.10
CA PRO A 188 15.76 -0.70 -1.97
C PRO A 188 16.24 0.64 -1.41
N LEU A 189 15.31 1.55 -1.11
CA LEU A 189 15.66 2.80 -0.44
C LEU A 189 16.42 2.45 0.85
N ASP A 190 17.67 2.91 0.97
CA ASP A 190 18.52 2.75 2.16
C ASP A 190 18.02 3.69 3.28
N CYS A 191 16.78 3.52 3.73
CA CYS A 191 16.22 4.29 4.85
C CYS A 191 16.75 3.84 6.23
N TYR A 192 17.65 2.85 6.28
CA TYR A 192 18.15 2.25 7.52
C TYR A 192 19.26 3.04 8.24
N ARG A 193 19.77 4.16 7.69
CA ARG A 193 20.99 4.80 8.23
C ARG A 193 20.75 5.81 9.36
N GLN A 194 19.53 6.29 9.59
CA GLN A 194 19.27 7.33 10.60
C GLN A 194 18.68 6.81 11.93
N CYS A 195 18.05 5.63 11.98
CA CYS A 195 17.47 5.09 13.22
C CYS A 195 18.48 4.56 14.27
N LYS A 196 19.78 4.60 14.00
CA LYS A 196 20.82 4.15 14.95
C LYS A 196 21.50 5.27 15.74
N ASN A 197 21.22 6.53 15.43
CA ASN A 197 21.88 7.66 16.10
C ASN A 197 20.99 8.37 17.12
N ASP A 198 19.89 7.75 17.53
CA ASP A 198 19.04 8.26 18.61
C ASP A 198 19.61 7.81 19.96
N PRO A 199 20.00 8.73 20.88
CA PRO A 199 20.63 8.38 22.16
C PRO A 199 19.73 7.61 23.15
N LEU A 200 18.48 7.33 22.80
CA LEU A 200 17.49 6.72 23.68
C LEU A 200 17.49 5.18 23.71
N THR A 201 18.41 4.52 23.00
CA THR A 201 18.53 3.05 22.99
C THR A 201 19.76 2.50 23.75
N ALA A 202 20.44 3.34 24.54
CA ALA A 202 21.63 2.94 25.30
C ALA A 202 21.37 2.55 26.77
N ILE A 203 20.19 2.01 27.09
CA ILE A 203 19.96 1.32 28.36
C ILE A 203 19.23 0.01 28.04
N GLU A 204 19.98 -1.08 28.13
CA GLU A 204 19.62 -2.51 28.21
C GLU A 204 20.46 -3.38 27.27
N ASN A 205 21.69 -3.66 27.73
CA ASN A 205 22.27 -5.01 27.85
C ASN A 205 23.66 -4.90 28.50
#